data_AF-F3LI00-F1
#
_entry.id   AF-F3LI00-F1
#
_cell.length_a   1.000
_cell.length_b   1.000
_cell.length_c   1.000
_cell.angle_alpha   90.00
_cell.angle_beta   90.00
_cell.angle_gamma   90.00
#
_symmetry.space_group_name_H-M   'P 1'
#
loop_
_entity.id
_entity.type
_entity.pdbx_description
1 polymer ?
#
loop_
_entity_poly.entity_id
_entity_poly.type
_entity_poly.pdbx_seq_one_letter_code
_entity_poly.pdbx_strand_id
1 'polypeptide(L)'
;MSVYQYYLEEDHIYRHPAFKGVSFSNGWVSIANGQIIIYKGYAWDGCSPKKHLFGMFIIGTPDGALRFGKPWTYYASLVHDVLCQFRHHIPLSKEQVTQIFNDQLLEAKWPLRRPYVWAVDNFGPQNFKVSQ
;
A
#
# COMPACT_ATOMS: atom_id res chain seq x y z
N MET A 1 -1.39 22.70 -6.15
CA MET A 1 -2.31 21.57 -5.97
C MET A 1 -1.59 20.34 -6.50
N SER A 2 -1.15 19.40 -5.64
CA SER A 2 -0.55 18.17 -6.17
C SER A 2 -1.67 17.31 -6.73
N VAL A 3 -1.62 17.04 -8.02
CA VAL A 3 -2.50 16.07 -8.68
C VAL A 3 -2.04 14.69 -8.21
N TYR A 4 -2.94 13.92 -7.60
CA TYR A 4 -2.63 12.54 -7.23
C TYR A 4 -2.19 11.73 -8.45
N GLN A 5 -1.20 10.86 -8.30
CA GLN A 5 -0.65 10.12 -9.45
C GLN A 5 -1.61 9.05 -9.98
N TYR A 6 -2.42 8.44 -9.11
CA TYR A 6 -3.34 7.36 -9.44
C TYR A 6 -4.74 7.64 -8.88
N TYR A 7 -5.75 7.06 -9.54
CA TYR A 7 -7.14 7.14 -9.17
C TYR A 7 -7.82 5.78 -9.36
N LEU A 8 -8.64 5.39 -8.40
CA LEU A 8 -9.31 4.10 -8.41
C LEU A 8 -10.68 4.22 -9.11
N GLU A 9 -10.79 3.60 -10.29
CA GLU A 9 -12.01 3.65 -11.12
C GLU A 9 -13.11 2.71 -10.61
N GLU A 10 -12.73 1.58 -10.01
CA GLU A 10 -13.62 0.53 -9.52
C GLU A 10 -13.19 0.09 -8.13
N ASP A 11 -14.15 -0.32 -7.30
CA ASP A 11 -13.86 -0.81 -5.95
C ASP A 11 -12.83 -1.94 -5.98
N HIS A 12 -11.80 -1.82 -5.16
CA HIS A 12 -10.76 -2.83 -5.05
C HIS A 12 -10.95 -3.65 -3.78
N ILE A 13 -11.06 -4.97 -3.94
CA ILE A 13 -11.21 -5.91 -2.83
C ILE A 13 -9.94 -6.73 -2.71
N TYR A 14 -9.36 -6.76 -1.50
CA TYR A 14 -8.21 -7.61 -1.19
C TYR A 14 -8.44 -8.39 0.11
N ARG A 15 -8.00 -9.65 0.15
CA ARG A 15 -8.17 -10.55 1.29
C ARG A 15 -6.81 -10.85 1.90
N HIS A 16 -6.73 -10.77 3.23
CA HIS A 16 -5.49 -11.06 3.93
C HIS A 16 -5.76 -11.56 5.35
N PRO A 17 -5.02 -12.55 5.88
CA PRO A 17 -5.19 -13.03 7.25
C PRO A 17 -5.09 -11.94 8.32
N ALA A 18 -4.25 -10.93 8.11
CA ALA A 18 -4.10 -9.80 9.05
C ALA A 18 -5.37 -8.94 9.22
N PHE A 19 -6.34 -9.03 8.30
CA PHE A 19 -7.62 -8.32 8.44
C PHE A 19 -8.65 -9.10 9.28
N LYS A 20 -8.34 -10.32 9.73
CA LYS A 20 -9.26 -11.08 10.59
C LYS A 20 -9.37 -10.40 11.96
N GLY A 21 -10.60 -10.16 12.41
CA GLY A 21 -10.86 -9.45 13.67
C GLY A 21 -10.69 -7.93 13.61
N VAL A 22 -10.30 -7.38 12.45
CA VAL A 22 -10.23 -5.93 12.24
C VAL A 22 -11.58 -5.46 11.68
N SER A 23 -12.14 -4.42 12.32
CA SER A 23 -13.34 -3.73 11.86
C SER A 23 -13.04 -2.24 11.75
N PHE A 24 -13.15 -1.70 10.54
CA PHE A 24 -12.97 -0.27 10.27
C PHE A 24 -13.77 0.12 9.04
N SER A 25 -14.41 1.28 9.04
CA SER A 25 -15.11 1.78 7.85
C SER A 25 -15.11 3.30 7.84
N ASN A 26 -14.87 3.88 6.67
CA ASN A 26 -15.07 5.30 6.37
C ASN A 26 -15.51 5.46 4.90
N GLY A 27 -15.57 6.70 4.41
CA GLY A 27 -16.00 6.99 3.03
C GLY A 27 -15.06 6.47 1.93
N TRP A 28 -13.87 5.98 2.26
CA TRP A 28 -12.84 5.55 1.31
C TRP A 28 -12.50 4.05 1.39
N VAL A 29 -12.63 3.46 2.58
CA VAL A 29 -12.22 2.09 2.84
C VAL A 29 -13.11 1.42 3.88
N SER A 30 -13.35 0.13 3.71
CA SER A 30 -13.98 -0.75 4.68
C SER A 30 -13.14 -2.01 4.89
N ILE A 31 -12.82 -2.33 6.14
CA ILE A 31 -12.17 -3.57 6.55
C ILE A 31 -13.14 -4.34 7.43
N ALA A 32 -13.50 -5.55 6.99
CA ALA A 32 -14.35 -6.46 7.73
C ALA A 32 -14.14 -7.89 7.23
N ASN A 33 -14.43 -8.90 8.06
CA ASN A 33 -14.47 -10.31 7.64
C ASN A 33 -13.18 -10.81 6.95
N GLY A 34 -12.00 -10.30 7.32
CA GLY A 34 -10.73 -10.72 6.72
C GLY A 34 -10.45 -10.12 5.34
N GLN A 35 -11.16 -9.08 4.94
CA GLN A 35 -10.94 -8.37 3.68
C GLN A 35 -10.96 -6.86 3.84
N ILE A 36 -10.25 -6.18 2.96
CA ILE A 36 -10.29 -4.73 2.75
C ILE A 36 -11.01 -4.45 1.43
N ILE A 37 -11.89 -3.45 1.45
CA ILE A 37 -12.56 -2.88 0.29
C ILE A 37 -12.14 -1.42 0.23
N ILE A 38 -11.51 -1.01 -0.86
CA ILE A 38 -11.15 0.38 -1.13
C ILE A 38 -12.12 0.87 -2.19
N TYR A 39 -12.92 1.89 -1.86
CA TYR A 39 -13.98 2.37 -2.73
C TYR A 39 -13.40 3.16 -3.90
N LYS A 40 -14.05 3.04 -5.06
CA LYS A 40 -13.82 3.89 -6.22
C LYS A 40 -13.84 5.37 -5.82
N GLY A 41 -13.02 6.19 -6.47
CA GLY A 41 -12.83 7.58 -6.05
C GLY A 41 -11.57 7.80 -5.24
N TYR A 42 -11.00 6.77 -4.62
CA TYR A 42 -9.77 6.92 -3.87
C TYR A 42 -8.60 7.28 -4.79
N ALA A 43 -7.85 8.31 -4.40
CA ALA A 43 -6.70 8.82 -5.13
C ALA A 43 -5.43 8.74 -4.28
N TRP A 44 -4.31 8.35 -4.87
CA TRP A 44 -3.05 8.13 -4.16
C TRP A 44 -1.83 8.40 -5.03
N ASP A 45 -0.66 8.52 -4.40
CA ASP A 45 0.61 8.88 -5.05
C ASP A 45 1.57 7.68 -5.27
N GLY A 46 1.07 6.46 -5.11
CA GLY A 46 1.89 5.23 -5.12
C GLY A 46 2.75 5.07 -3.86
N CYS A 47 3.63 4.06 -3.87
CA CYS A 47 4.58 3.78 -2.76
C CYS A 47 5.95 4.44 -2.96
N SER A 48 6.09 5.31 -3.96
CA SER A 48 7.37 5.94 -4.27
C SER A 48 7.81 6.81 -3.08
N PRO A 49 8.93 6.48 -2.37
CA PRO A 49 9.51 7.42 -1.43
C PRO A 49 9.80 8.68 -2.22
N LYS A 50 9.15 9.78 -1.83
CA LYS A 50 9.25 11.07 -2.50
C LYS A 50 10.73 11.32 -2.76
N LYS A 51 11.09 11.29 -4.05
CA LYS A 51 12.37 11.65 -4.68
C LYS A 51 13.40 12.15 -3.65
N HIS A 52 14.53 11.46 -3.49
CA HIS A 52 15.74 11.87 -2.73
C HIS A 52 16.19 10.98 -1.55
N LEU A 53 15.74 9.74 -1.45
CA LEU A 53 16.40 8.81 -0.55
C LEU A 53 17.64 8.19 -1.24
N PHE A 54 18.77 8.88 -1.17
CA PHE A 54 20.13 8.43 -1.56
C PHE A 54 20.61 8.57 -3.02
N GLY A 55 19.89 9.20 -3.95
CA GLY A 55 20.42 9.46 -5.32
C GLY A 55 20.84 8.20 -6.09
N MET A 56 20.47 7.02 -5.57
CA MET A 56 20.79 5.71 -6.08
C MET A 56 19.46 5.08 -6.47
N PHE A 57 19.31 4.82 -7.77
CA PHE A 57 18.14 4.21 -8.41
C PHE A 57 16.94 5.19 -8.43
N ILE A 58 16.46 5.73 -9.56
CA ILE A 58 16.15 5.03 -10.81
C ILE A 58 15.98 6.06 -11.96
N ILE A 59 16.67 5.84 -13.10
CA ILE A 59 16.18 6.28 -14.42
C ILE A 59 15.01 5.33 -14.76
N GLY A 60 13.77 5.83 -14.65
CA GLY A 60 12.52 5.10 -14.93
C GLY A 60 11.97 4.26 -13.77
N THR A 61 11.27 4.91 -12.81
CA THR A 61 10.54 4.41 -11.62
C THR A 61 10.37 2.88 -11.52
N PRO A 62 10.46 2.22 -10.34
CA PRO A 62 10.14 0.79 -10.24
C PRO A 62 8.65 0.50 -10.51
N ASP A 63 7.80 1.54 -10.43
CA ASP A 63 6.41 1.55 -10.92
C ASP A 63 6.31 1.64 -12.46
N GLY A 64 7.40 1.88 -13.17
CA GLY A 64 7.46 2.08 -14.63
C GLY A 64 7.38 0.79 -15.45
N ALA A 65 7.62 -0.37 -14.83
CA ALA A 65 7.33 -1.65 -15.45
C ALA A 65 5.80 -1.86 -15.47
N LEU A 66 5.18 -1.52 -16.59
CA LEU A 66 3.76 -1.75 -16.79
C LEU A 66 3.50 -3.24 -16.93
N ARG A 67 2.54 -3.74 -16.16
CA ARG A 67 1.95 -5.06 -16.31
C ARG A 67 0.47 -4.88 -16.57
N PHE A 68 0.01 -5.27 -17.76
CA PHE A 68 -1.38 -5.06 -18.22
C PHE A 68 -1.83 -3.59 -18.18
N GLY A 69 -0.94 -2.66 -18.57
CA GLY A 69 -1.27 -1.22 -18.66
C GLY A 69 -1.24 -0.44 -17.35
N LYS A 70 -0.93 -1.08 -16.21
CA LYS A 70 -0.75 -0.43 -14.90
C LYS A 70 0.64 -0.75 -14.34
N PRO A 71 1.20 0.09 -13.44
CA PRO A 71 2.38 -0.28 -12.66
C PRO A 71 2.23 -1.67 -12.05
N TRP A 72 3.28 -2.49 -12.09
CA TRP A 72 3.23 -3.84 -11.51
C TRP A 72 2.82 -3.83 -10.02
N THR A 73 3.22 -2.80 -9.31
CA THR A 73 2.99 -2.54 -7.89
C THR A 73 1.69 -1.74 -7.62
N TYR A 74 0.85 -1.50 -8.63
CA TYR A 74 -0.33 -0.61 -8.52
C TYR A 74 -1.23 -0.95 -7.33
N TYR A 75 -1.75 -2.17 -7.25
CA TYR A 75 -2.63 -2.59 -6.15
C TYR A 75 -1.89 -2.71 -4.81
N ALA A 76 -0.66 -3.21 -4.82
CA ALA A 76 0.16 -3.27 -3.61
C ALA A 76 0.38 -1.86 -3.01
N SER A 77 0.65 -0.88 -3.86
CA SER A 77 0.83 0.51 -3.45
C SER A 77 -0.46 1.16 -2.97
N LEU A 78 -1.59 0.85 -3.61
CA LEU A 78 -2.92 1.30 -3.20
C LEU A 78 -3.26 0.83 -1.79
N VAL A 79 -3.15 -0.48 -1.54
CA VAL A 79 -3.47 -1.06 -0.22
C VAL A 79 -2.53 -0.51 0.84
N HIS A 80 -1.22 -0.45 0.56
CA HIS A 80 -0.25 0.09 1.50
C HIS A 80 -0.52 1.58 1.82
N ASP A 81 -0.82 2.40 0.81
CA ASP A 81 -1.14 3.81 0.98
C ASP A 81 -2.36 4.01 1.90
N VAL A 82 -3.48 3.31 1.64
CA VAL A 82 -4.68 3.39 2.48
C VAL A 82 -4.37 3.01 3.93
N LEU A 83 -3.65 1.91 4.14
CA LEU A 83 -3.31 1.44 5.49
C LEU A 83 -2.38 2.43 6.22
N CYS A 84 -1.42 3.04 5.52
CA CYS A 84 -0.56 4.08 6.06
C CYS A 84 -1.32 5.38 6.35
N GLN A 85 -2.23 5.79 5.47
CA GLN A 85 -3.02 7.01 5.61
C GLN A 85 -3.93 6.93 6.84
N PHE A 86 -4.62 5.81 7.02
CA PHE A 86 -5.56 5.59 8.14
C PHE A 86 -4.95 4.83 9.33
N ARG A 87 -3.63 4.74 9.42
CA ARG A 87 -2.88 3.97 10.45
C ARG A 87 -3.22 4.28 11.92
N HIS A 88 -3.74 5.46 12.21
CA HIS A 88 -4.15 5.85 13.56
C HIS A 88 -5.56 5.37 13.91
N HIS A 89 -6.36 5.00 12.90
CA HIS A 89 -7.74 4.56 13.06
C HIS A 89 -7.88 3.05 12.88
N ILE A 90 -7.08 2.47 11.97
CA ILE A 90 -7.05 1.04 11.73
C ILE A 90 -6.16 0.37 12.80
N PRO A 91 -6.66 -0.65 13.53
CA PRO A 91 -5.89 -1.36 14.54
C PRO A 91 -4.94 -2.38 13.91
N LEU A 92 -4.04 -1.93 13.05
CA LEU A 92 -2.98 -2.74 12.45
C LEU A 92 -1.62 -2.17 12.86
N SER A 93 -0.71 -3.07 13.25
CA SER A 93 0.68 -2.71 13.53
C SER A 93 1.44 -2.41 12.23
N LYS A 94 2.58 -1.73 12.35
CA LYS A 94 3.48 -1.48 11.23
C LYS A 94 3.90 -2.80 10.57
N GLU A 95 4.25 -3.80 11.37
CA GLU A 95 4.69 -5.12 10.91
C GLU A 95 3.60 -5.80 10.10
N GLN A 96 2.33 -5.69 10.54
CA GLN A 96 1.20 -6.24 9.79
C GLN A 96 1.02 -5.54 8.45
N VAL A 97 1.14 -4.20 8.40
CA VAL A 97 1.03 -3.44 7.15
C VAL A 97 2.19 -3.75 6.19
N THR A 98 3.43 -3.83 6.70
CA THR A 98 4.60 -4.23 5.92
C THR A 98 4.45 -5.67 5.40
N GLN A 99 3.91 -6.59 6.21
CA GLN A 99 3.64 -7.97 5.81
C GLN A 99 2.59 -8.05 4.69
N ILE A 100 1.47 -7.33 4.82
CA ILE A 100 0.43 -7.22 3.78
C ILE A 100 1.03 -6.74 2.46
N PHE A 101 1.92 -5.75 2.50
CA PHE A 101 2.58 -5.24 1.30
C PHE A 101 3.53 -6.28 0.69
N ASN A 102 4.36 -6.91 1.53
CA ASN A 102 5.28 -7.96 1.11
C ASN A 102 4.56 -9.13 0.41
N ASP A 103 3.42 -9.56 0.95
CA ASP A 103 2.66 -10.70 0.43
C ASP A 103 2.02 -10.37 -0.92
N GLN A 104 1.49 -9.16 -1.10
CA GLN A 104 1.02 -8.71 -2.41
C GLN A 104 2.15 -8.68 -3.46
N LEU A 105 3.36 -8.26 -3.10
CA LEU A 105 4.50 -8.28 -4.01
C LEU A 105 4.96 -9.71 -4.35
N LEU A 106 4.85 -10.62 -3.38
CA LEU A 106 5.15 -12.04 -3.56
C LEU A 106 4.14 -12.70 -4.52
N GLU A 107 2.84 -12.47 -4.31
CA GLU A 107 1.75 -12.91 -5.18
C GLU A 107 1.92 -12.37 -6.61
N ALA A 108 2.29 -11.09 -6.71
CA ALA A 108 2.59 -10.45 -8.00
C ALA A 108 3.88 -10.97 -8.66
N LYS A 109 4.70 -11.76 -7.96
CA LYS A 109 6.04 -12.23 -8.39
C LYS A 109 6.98 -11.08 -8.76
N TRP A 110 6.90 -9.96 -8.05
CA TRP A 110 7.69 -8.79 -8.37
C TRP A 110 9.17 -9.00 -7.97
N PRO A 111 10.14 -8.83 -8.89
CA PRO A 111 11.51 -9.32 -8.71
C PRO A 111 12.31 -8.55 -7.65
N LEU A 112 11.99 -7.26 -7.44
CA LEU A 112 12.68 -6.40 -6.49
C LEU A 112 12.00 -6.37 -5.11
N ARG A 113 11.15 -7.37 -4.80
CA ARG A 113 10.35 -7.42 -3.56
C ARG A 113 11.15 -7.09 -2.31
N ARG A 114 12.26 -7.80 -2.08
CA ARG A 114 13.06 -7.67 -0.86
C ARG A 114 13.57 -6.24 -0.63
N PRO A 115 14.28 -5.60 -1.59
CA PRO A 115 14.74 -4.22 -1.39
C PRO A 115 13.59 -3.22 -1.23
N TYR A 116 12.43 -3.42 -1.85
CA TYR A 116 11.30 -2.49 -1.69
C TYR A 116 10.61 -2.63 -0.33
N VAL A 117 10.38 -3.86 0.11
CA VAL A 117 9.81 -4.13 1.44
C VAL A 117 10.72 -3.53 2.52
N TRP A 118 12.04 -3.69 2.36
CA TRP A 118 13.00 -3.04 3.25
C TRP A 118 12.90 -1.51 3.22
N ALA A 119 12.77 -0.92 2.03
CA ALA A 119 12.64 0.53 1.92
C ALA A 119 11.35 1.09 2.56
N VAL A 120 10.19 0.45 2.34
CA VAL A 120 8.93 0.91 2.96
C VAL A 120 8.95 0.72 4.47
N ASP A 121 9.59 -0.35 4.97
CA ASP A 121 9.71 -0.60 6.39
C ASP A 121 10.61 0.43 7.09
N ASN A 122 11.72 0.82 6.46
CA ASN A 122 12.69 1.73 7.08
C ASN A 122 12.36 3.22 6.88
N PHE A 123 11.72 3.59 5.77
CA PHE A 123 11.48 4.99 5.39
C PHE A 123 10.01 5.38 5.29
N GLY A 124 9.09 4.42 5.41
CA GLY A 124 7.66 4.69 5.53
C GLY A 124 7.28 5.26 6.90
N PRO A 125 5.99 5.54 7.13
CA PRO A 125 5.48 5.97 8.42
C PRO A 125 5.89 5.00 9.53
N GLN A 126 6.32 5.53 10.68
CA GLN A 126 6.74 4.69 11.83
C GLN A 126 5.72 4.74 12.97
N ASN A 127 4.85 5.76 12.97
CA ASN A 127 3.92 6.04 14.06
C ASN A 127 2.57 5.34 13.84
N PHE A 128 2.57 4.01 13.92
CA PHE A 128 1.35 3.21 13.90
C PHE A 128 0.68 3.21 15.27
N LYS A 129 -0.65 3.01 15.30
CA LYS A 129 -1.35 2.78 16.56
C LYS A 129 -0.82 1.48 17.16
N VAL A 130 -0.10 1.58 18.27
CA VAL A 130 0.35 0.41 19.03
C VAL A 130 -0.92 -0.31 19.48
N SER A 131 -1.09 -1.56 19.05
CA SER A 131 -2.12 -2.44 19.57
C SER A 131 -1.89 -2.58 21.08
N GLN A 132 -2.82 -2.04 21.88
CA GLN A 132 -2.89 -2.28 23.33
C GLN A 132 -3.24 -3.75 23.60
#